data_AF-A0A4Q2Y3C2-F1
#
_entry.id   AF-A0A4Q2Y3C2-F1
#
_cell.length_a   1.000
_cell.length_b   1.000
_cell.length_c   1.000
_cell.angle_alpha   90.00
_cell.angle_beta   90.00
_cell.angle_gamma   90.00
#
_symmetry.space_group_name_H-M   'P 1'
#
loop_
_entity.id
_entity.type
_entity.pdbx_description
1 polymer ?
#
loop_
_entity_poly.entity_id
_entity_poly.type
_entity_poly.pdbx_seq_one_letter_code
_entity_poly.pdbx_strand_id
1 'polypeptide(L)'
;GAMAIVFKALALSRSRILPEALAREIDQFQQHIVSDRVEPVIRRFDKGDSTLARLAAVVMKHRGKSRNEITHAVESAARVETVHMHAGISVIDTVITIAPLLGLLGTASGLVSIFEGLGDNSDHLAIAKGIAEALTTTIFGLAIAVPCVIAHGYFIRRIEMYTARLETLLADLTAVCEKPNPNA
;
A
#
# COMPACT_ATOMS: atom_id res chain seq x y z
N GLY A 1 -13.91 -7.01 -11.36
CA GLY A 1 -13.10 -5.78 -11.25
C GLY A 1 -13.70 -4.70 -10.36
N ALA A 2 -14.97 -4.30 -10.51
CA ALA A 2 -15.65 -3.54 -9.44
C ALA A 2 -15.60 -4.30 -8.10
N MET A 3 -15.77 -5.62 -8.10
CA MET A 3 -15.56 -6.47 -6.92
C MET A 3 -14.10 -6.55 -6.44
N ALA A 4 -13.09 -6.38 -7.31
CA ALA A 4 -11.69 -6.33 -6.88
C ALA A 4 -11.34 -4.96 -6.30
N ILE A 5 -11.84 -3.88 -6.89
CA ILE A 5 -11.80 -2.52 -6.35
C ILE A 5 -12.58 -2.44 -5.05
N VAL A 6 -13.73 -3.08 -4.93
CA VAL A 6 -14.54 -3.16 -3.71
C VAL A 6 -13.89 -4.09 -2.69
N PHE A 7 -13.33 -5.23 -3.05
CA PHE A 7 -12.59 -6.11 -2.13
C PHE A 7 -11.31 -5.43 -1.64
N LYS A 8 -10.63 -4.65 -2.48
CA LYS A 8 -9.49 -3.83 -2.07
C LYS A 8 -9.92 -2.56 -1.36
N ALA A 9 -11.05 -1.96 -1.68
CA ALA A 9 -11.61 -0.83 -0.94
C ALA A 9 -12.26 -1.27 0.38
N LEU A 10 -12.61 -2.54 0.54
CA LEU A 10 -13.05 -3.21 1.77
C LEU A 10 -11.85 -3.70 2.58
N ALA A 11 -10.82 -4.28 1.95
CA ALA A 11 -9.55 -4.66 2.59
C ALA A 11 -8.69 -3.43 2.95
N LEU A 12 -8.78 -2.35 2.17
CA LEU A 12 -8.29 -0.99 2.47
C LEU A 12 -9.39 -0.09 3.05
N SER A 13 -10.57 -0.61 3.43
CA SER A 13 -11.58 0.23 4.11
C SER A 13 -11.04 0.57 5.48
N ARG A 14 -10.31 1.70 5.54
CA ARG A 14 -10.00 2.62 6.64
C ARG A 14 -9.52 2.06 7.99
N SER A 15 -9.49 0.74 8.15
CA SER A 15 -9.32 0.02 9.42
C SER A 15 -8.08 -0.87 9.43
N ARG A 16 -7.40 -1.10 8.30
CA ARG A 16 -6.19 -1.95 8.24
C ARG A 16 -4.98 -1.39 7.48
N ILE A 17 -5.13 -0.51 6.51
CA ILE A 17 -4.01 -0.14 5.60
C ILE A 17 -3.66 1.35 5.62
N LEU A 18 -4.61 2.22 5.97
CA LEU A 18 -4.32 3.60 6.34
C LEU A 18 -4.88 3.82 7.75
N PRO A 19 -4.11 3.54 8.81
CA PRO A 19 -4.53 3.97 10.12
C PRO A 19 -4.44 5.51 10.07
N GLU A 20 -5.59 6.19 9.95
CA GLU A 20 -5.70 7.57 10.41
C GLU A 20 -5.31 7.67 11.90
N ALA A 21 -5.24 6.53 12.60
CA ALA A 21 -4.55 6.37 13.87
C ALA A 21 -3.03 6.64 13.78
N LEU A 22 -2.33 6.24 12.71
CA LEU A 22 -0.88 6.40 12.55
C LEU A 22 -0.51 7.84 12.16
N ALA A 23 -1.30 8.48 11.29
CA ALA A 23 -1.13 9.90 10.99
C ALA A 23 -1.38 10.78 12.22
N ARG A 24 -2.40 10.44 13.03
CA ARG A 24 -2.66 11.08 14.33
C ARG A 24 -1.62 10.71 15.39
N GLU A 25 -1.08 9.49 15.36
CA GLU A 25 0.01 9.09 16.24
C GLU A 25 1.25 9.92 15.92
N ILE A 26 1.65 10.08 14.65
CA ILE A 26 2.80 10.90 14.26
C ILE A 26 2.65 12.36 14.73
N ASP A 27 1.47 12.97 14.57
CA ASP A 27 1.19 14.32 15.09
C ASP A 27 1.24 14.36 16.63
N GLN A 28 0.80 13.30 17.31
CA GLN A 28 0.91 13.16 18.78
C GLN A 28 2.35 12.88 19.25
N PHE A 29 3.17 12.20 18.45
CA PHE A 29 4.57 11.90 18.70
C PHE A 29 5.43 13.17 18.60
N GLN A 30 5.18 14.03 17.60
CA GLN A 30 5.83 15.35 17.51
C GLN A 30 5.55 16.22 18.74
N GLN A 31 4.34 16.12 19.34
CA GLN A 31 4.00 16.88 20.53
C GLN A 31 4.63 16.35 21.83
N HIS A 32 4.90 15.04 21.93
CA HIS A 32 5.40 14.42 23.18
C HIS A 32 6.92 14.29 23.26
N ILE A 33 7.66 14.30 22.14
CA ILE A 33 9.15 14.19 22.14
C ILE A 33 9.83 15.48 22.62
N VAL A 34 9.16 16.62 22.58
CA VAL A 34 9.69 17.91 23.08
C VAL A 34 9.65 18.00 24.61
N SER A 35 8.85 17.16 25.28
CA SER A 35 8.88 17.04 26.73
C SER A 35 9.69 15.81 27.13
N ASP A 36 10.67 15.99 28.01
CA ASP A 36 11.66 15.05 28.55
C ASP A 36 11.08 13.82 29.30
N ARG A 37 10.05 13.17 28.73
CA ARG A 37 9.31 12.04 29.30
C ARG A 37 9.16 10.96 28.24
N VAL A 38 10.18 10.12 28.14
CA VAL A 38 10.23 8.93 27.27
C VAL A 38 9.38 7.78 27.86
N GLU A 39 9.16 7.78 29.19
CA GLU A 39 8.42 6.76 29.96
C GLU A 39 6.97 6.46 29.53
N PRO A 40 6.09 7.43 29.20
CA PRO A 40 4.72 7.14 28.76
C PRO A 40 4.69 6.44 27.40
N VAL A 41 5.69 6.72 26.58
CA VAL A 41 5.82 6.19 25.22
C VAL A 41 6.20 4.70 25.27
N ILE A 42 7.13 4.33 26.16
CA ILE A 42 7.57 2.95 26.42
C ILE A 42 6.43 2.04 26.90
N ARG A 43 5.52 2.53 27.76
CA ARG A 43 4.36 1.72 28.21
C ARG A 43 3.29 1.50 27.14
N ARG A 44 3.23 2.36 26.11
CA ARG A 44 2.32 2.19 24.97
C ARG A 44 2.93 1.27 23.90
N PHE A 45 4.26 1.18 23.85
CA PHE A 45 5.03 0.31 22.94
C PHE A 45 4.94 -1.19 23.26
N ASP A 46 4.58 -1.55 24.48
CA ASP A 46 4.49 -2.95 24.95
C ASP A 46 3.33 -3.76 24.33
N LYS A 47 2.46 -3.11 23.54
CA LYS A 47 1.36 -3.79 22.82
C LYS A 47 1.64 -4.09 21.34
N GLY A 48 2.72 -3.56 20.74
CA GLY A 48 3.13 -3.92 19.37
C GLY A 48 2.21 -3.46 18.23
N ASP A 49 1.22 -2.61 18.51
CA ASP A 49 0.12 -2.27 17.59
C ASP A 49 0.52 -1.37 16.40
N SER A 50 1.69 -0.71 16.41
CA SER A 50 2.11 0.20 15.33
C SER A 50 3.56 -0.02 14.83
N THR A 51 3.81 0.29 13.56
CA THR A 51 5.14 0.22 12.93
C THR A 51 6.17 1.08 13.67
N LEU A 52 5.78 2.29 14.09
CA LEU A 52 6.64 3.15 14.89
C LEU A 52 6.96 2.53 16.26
N ALA A 53 6.00 1.85 16.89
CA ALA A 53 6.23 1.14 18.15
C ALA A 53 7.29 0.04 18.02
N ARG A 54 7.20 -0.77 16.97
CA ARG A 54 8.18 -1.81 16.68
C ARG A 54 9.56 -1.23 16.41
N LEU A 55 9.65 -0.14 15.64
CA LEU A 55 10.92 0.51 15.32
C LEU A 55 11.54 1.20 16.54
N ALA A 56 10.74 1.87 17.37
CA ALA A 56 11.19 2.47 18.62
C ALA A 56 11.70 1.40 19.62
N ALA A 57 11.05 0.23 19.69
CA ALA A 57 11.54 -0.88 20.49
C ALA A 57 12.93 -1.38 20.03
N VAL A 58 13.20 -1.36 18.72
CA VAL A 58 14.53 -1.69 18.16
C VAL A 58 15.57 -0.66 18.61
N VAL A 59 15.26 0.65 18.58
CA VAL A 59 16.13 1.71 19.11
C VAL A 59 16.45 1.46 20.58
N MET A 60 15.40 1.26 21.40
CA MET A 60 15.55 1.07 22.85
C MET A 60 16.35 -0.18 23.21
N LYS A 61 16.19 -1.28 22.45
CA LYS A 61 16.97 -2.51 22.61
C LYS A 61 18.47 -2.32 22.36
N HIS A 62 18.84 -1.32 21.56
CA HIS A 62 20.23 -1.01 21.22
C HIS A 62 20.76 0.23 21.96
N ARG A 63 20.03 0.73 22.97
CA ARG A 63 20.45 1.88 23.79
C ARG A 63 21.84 1.62 24.40
N GLY A 64 22.71 2.63 24.35
CA GLY A 64 24.08 2.56 24.88
C GLY A 64 25.11 1.93 23.93
N LYS A 65 24.70 1.48 22.73
CA LYS A 65 25.62 1.12 21.64
C LYS A 65 26.07 2.35 20.86
N SER A 66 27.04 2.17 19.96
CA SER A 66 27.47 3.24 19.06
C SER A 66 26.31 3.70 18.17
N ARG A 67 26.29 4.99 17.80
CA ARG A 67 25.29 5.57 16.89
C ARG A 67 25.13 4.75 15.62
N ASN A 68 26.24 4.28 15.05
CA ASN A 68 26.25 3.50 13.82
C ASN A 68 25.51 2.16 13.97
N GLU A 69 25.68 1.47 15.10
CA GLU A 69 24.98 0.21 15.37
C GLU A 69 23.47 0.40 15.54
N ILE A 70 23.05 1.48 16.23
CA ILE A 70 21.63 1.80 16.42
C ILE A 70 21.00 2.13 15.07
N THR A 71 21.63 3.03 14.28
CA THR A 71 21.15 3.41 12.96
C THR A 71 20.99 2.19 12.05
N HIS A 72 22.01 1.35 11.95
CA HIS A 72 21.93 0.14 11.10
C HIS A 72 20.82 -0.83 11.53
N ALA A 73 20.63 -1.05 12.84
CA ALA A 73 19.57 -1.93 13.33
C ALA A 73 18.17 -1.37 12.99
N VAL A 74 18.01 -0.05 13.11
CA VAL A 74 16.74 0.64 12.84
C VAL A 74 16.43 0.70 11.36
N GLU A 75 17.41 1.01 10.51
CA GLU A 75 17.27 1.00 9.04
C GLU A 75 16.86 -0.39 8.53
N SER A 76 17.48 -1.45 9.05
CA SER A 76 17.15 -2.83 8.69
C SER A 76 15.69 -3.16 9.03
N ALA A 77 15.24 -2.79 10.24
CA ALA A 77 13.86 -2.99 10.67
C ALA A 77 12.87 -2.13 9.86
N ALA A 78 13.21 -0.87 9.57
CA ALA A 78 12.38 0.04 8.78
C ALA A 78 12.20 -0.47 7.34
N ARG A 79 13.21 -1.13 6.77
CA ARG A 79 13.12 -1.78 5.46
C ARG A 79 12.10 -2.91 5.46
N VAL A 80 12.11 -3.77 6.47
CA VAL A 80 11.12 -4.87 6.61
C VAL A 80 9.71 -4.30 6.68
N GLU A 81 9.50 -3.28 7.50
CA GLU A 81 8.21 -2.59 7.63
C GLU A 81 7.74 -1.96 6.31
N THR A 82 8.66 -1.35 5.56
CA THR A 82 8.38 -0.78 4.24
C THR A 82 7.92 -1.85 3.25
N VAL A 83 8.56 -3.02 3.23
CA VAL A 83 8.13 -4.15 2.40
C VAL A 83 6.72 -4.59 2.77
N HIS A 84 6.38 -4.65 4.07
CA HIS A 84 5.02 -4.99 4.50
C HIS A 84 3.98 -3.94 4.05
N MET A 85 4.32 -2.65 4.07
CA MET A 85 3.46 -1.59 3.54
C MET A 85 3.20 -1.75 2.03
N HIS A 86 4.19 -2.25 1.27
CA HIS A 86 4.07 -2.48 -0.17
C HIS A 86 3.33 -3.78 -0.55
N ALA A 87 3.19 -4.77 0.35
CA ALA A 87 2.63 -6.09 0.01
C ALA A 87 1.23 -6.05 -0.62
N GLY A 88 0.41 -5.04 -0.29
CA GLY A 88 -0.89 -4.85 -0.91
C GLY A 88 -0.85 -4.22 -2.31
N ILE A 89 0.21 -3.51 -2.66
CA ILE A 89 0.33 -2.76 -3.92
C ILE A 89 0.54 -3.71 -5.11
N SER A 90 1.33 -4.76 -4.93
CA SER A 90 1.58 -5.77 -5.97
C SER A 90 0.31 -6.42 -6.53
N VAL A 91 -0.73 -6.56 -5.69
CA VAL A 91 -2.05 -7.06 -6.13
C VAL A 91 -2.77 -6.03 -7.02
N ILE A 92 -2.69 -4.73 -6.73
CA ILE A 92 -3.23 -3.70 -7.63
C ILE A 92 -2.52 -3.76 -8.98
N ASP A 93 -1.19 -3.85 -8.94
CA ASP A 93 -0.36 -3.84 -10.14
C ASP A 93 -0.69 -5.03 -11.07
N THR A 94 -0.91 -6.20 -10.46
CA THR A 94 -1.39 -7.38 -11.17
C THR A 94 -2.77 -7.16 -11.81
N VAL A 95 -3.71 -6.52 -11.10
CA VAL A 95 -5.05 -6.24 -11.62
C VAL A 95 -5.02 -5.19 -12.74
N ILE A 96 -4.19 -4.16 -12.63
CA ILE A 96 -3.96 -3.16 -13.69
C ILE A 96 -3.53 -3.84 -14.98
N THR A 97 -2.65 -4.84 -14.87
CA THR A 97 -2.10 -5.57 -16.02
C THR A 97 -3.10 -6.59 -16.58
N ILE A 98 -3.75 -7.38 -15.72
CA ILE A 98 -4.58 -8.52 -16.17
C ILE A 98 -5.97 -8.08 -16.65
N ALA A 99 -6.58 -7.06 -16.03
CA ALA A 99 -7.97 -6.68 -16.36
C ALA A 99 -8.16 -6.26 -17.83
N PRO A 100 -7.29 -5.44 -18.45
CA PRO A 100 -7.38 -5.13 -19.88
C PRO A 100 -7.15 -6.34 -20.77
N LEU A 101 -6.22 -7.23 -20.40
CA LEU A 101 -5.92 -8.45 -21.18
C LEU A 101 -7.12 -9.40 -21.21
N LEU A 102 -7.85 -9.53 -20.10
CA LEU A 102 -9.09 -10.30 -20.06
C LEU A 102 -10.20 -9.67 -20.91
N GLY A 103 -10.29 -8.34 -20.95
CA GLY A 103 -11.22 -7.62 -21.81
C GLY A 103 -10.96 -7.88 -23.29
N LEU A 104 -9.68 -7.79 -23.69
CA LEU A 104 -9.21 -8.08 -25.04
C LEU A 104 -9.46 -9.54 -25.42
N LEU A 105 -9.18 -10.48 -24.51
CA LEU A 105 -9.47 -11.90 -24.70
C LEU A 105 -10.97 -12.14 -24.96
N GLY A 106 -11.85 -11.48 -24.20
CA GLY A 106 -13.30 -11.55 -24.41
C GLY A 106 -13.70 -11.05 -25.79
N THR A 107 -13.10 -9.95 -26.26
CA THR A 107 -13.38 -9.40 -27.59
C THR A 107 -12.92 -10.36 -28.68
N ALA A 108 -11.71 -10.92 -28.55
CA ALA A 108 -11.20 -11.91 -29.49
C ALA A 108 -12.07 -13.16 -29.55
N SER A 109 -12.49 -13.70 -28.40
CA SER A 109 -13.38 -14.86 -28.34
C SER A 109 -14.75 -14.57 -28.95
N GLY A 110 -15.34 -13.41 -28.67
CA GLY A 110 -16.63 -13.01 -29.24
C GLY A 110 -16.57 -12.86 -30.76
N LEU A 111 -15.49 -12.27 -31.27
CA LEU A 111 -15.27 -12.17 -32.72
C LEU A 111 -15.12 -13.54 -33.39
N VAL A 112 -14.40 -14.49 -32.78
CA VAL A 112 -14.30 -15.86 -33.29
C VAL A 112 -15.68 -16.49 -33.43
N SER A 113 -16.53 -16.42 -32.40
CA SER A 113 -17.88 -16.99 -32.44
C SER A 113 -18.78 -16.34 -33.51
N ILE A 114 -18.61 -15.04 -33.77
CA ILE A 114 -19.35 -14.34 -34.84
C ILE A 114 -18.93 -14.85 -36.21
N PHE A 115 -17.62 -14.98 -36.45
CA PHE A 115 -17.08 -15.44 -37.73
C PHE A 115 -17.37 -16.91 -38.01
N GLU A 116 -17.43 -17.77 -36.98
CA GLU A 116 -17.84 -19.17 -37.11
C GLU A 116 -19.30 -19.32 -37.57
N GLY A 117 -20.16 -18.37 -37.22
CA GLY A 117 -21.58 -18.37 -37.59
C GLY A 117 -21.89 -17.77 -38.97
N LEU A 118 -20.88 -17.34 -39.73
CA LEU A 118 -21.09 -16.74 -41.05
C LEU A 118 -21.39 -17.79 -42.13
N GLY A 119 -22.38 -17.50 -42.96
CA GLY A 119 -22.77 -18.28 -44.14
C GLY A 119 -23.59 -17.42 -45.11
N ASP A 120 -24.01 -17.98 -46.25
CA ASP A 120 -24.61 -17.23 -47.38
C ASP A 120 -25.86 -16.38 -47.05
N ASN A 121 -26.55 -16.65 -45.93
CA ASN A 121 -27.73 -15.90 -45.47
C ASN A 121 -27.55 -15.27 -44.07
N SER A 122 -26.32 -14.88 -43.71
CA SER A 122 -26.05 -14.32 -42.38
C SER A 122 -26.76 -12.98 -42.14
N ASP A 123 -27.45 -12.86 -41.01
CA ASP A 123 -28.13 -11.63 -40.59
C ASP A 123 -27.10 -10.56 -40.16
N HIS A 124 -26.96 -9.51 -40.98
CA HIS A 124 -26.06 -8.39 -40.73
C HIS A 124 -26.35 -7.66 -39.40
N LEU A 125 -27.61 -7.62 -38.95
CA LEU A 125 -27.96 -7.00 -37.68
C LEU A 125 -27.46 -7.83 -36.50
N ALA A 126 -27.57 -9.16 -36.60
CA ALA A 126 -27.04 -10.08 -35.59
C ALA A 126 -25.52 -9.98 -35.47
N ILE A 127 -24.80 -9.88 -36.60
CA ILE A 127 -23.35 -9.68 -36.63
C ILE A 127 -22.98 -8.35 -35.94
N ALA A 128 -23.64 -7.25 -36.31
CA ALA A 128 -23.36 -5.94 -35.73
C ALA A 128 -23.59 -5.94 -34.20
N LYS A 129 -24.65 -6.60 -33.72
CA LYS A 129 -24.92 -6.76 -32.30
C LYS A 129 -23.85 -7.60 -31.60
N GLY A 130 -23.43 -8.71 -32.20
CA GLY A 130 -22.36 -9.55 -31.67
C GLY A 130 -21.04 -8.79 -31.53
N ILE A 131 -20.67 -7.98 -32.54
CA ILE A 131 -19.46 -7.15 -32.49
C ILE A 131 -19.56 -6.14 -31.34
N ALA A 132 -20.71 -5.49 -31.18
CA ALA A 132 -20.94 -4.56 -30.07
C ALA A 132 -20.81 -5.24 -28.70
N GLU A 133 -21.31 -6.47 -28.55
CA GLU A 133 -21.16 -7.27 -27.34
C GLU A 133 -19.69 -7.66 -27.07
N ALA A 134 -18.98 -8.10 -28.11
CA ALA A 134 -17.54 -8.39 -28.03
C ALA A 134 -16.73 -7.15 -27.62
N LEU A 135 -17.04 -5.97 -28.14
CA LEU A 135 -16.37 -4.72 -27.74
C LEU A 135 -16.69 -4.31 -26.29
N THR A 136 -17.87 -4.67 -25.79
CA THR A 136 -18.29 -4.37 -24.43
C THR A 136 -17.39 -5.05 -23.40
N THR A 137 -16.83 -6.24 -23.69
CA THR A 137 -15.89 -6.91 -22.77
C THR A 137 -14.59 -6.12 -22.58
N THR A 138 -14.08 -5.47 -23.64
CA THR A 138 -12.90 -4.58 -23.56
C THR A 138 -13.19 -3.35 -22.73
N ILE A 139 -14.38 -2.75 -22.91
CA ILE A 139 -14.84 -1.61 -22.10
C ILE A 139 -14.87 -2.00 -20.61
N PHE A 140 -15.37 -3.19 -20.27
CA PHE A 140 -15.34 -3.67 -18.89
C PHE A 140 -13.91 -3.85 -18.34
N GLY A 141 -12.99 -4.42 -19.13
CA GLY A 141 -11.59 -4.58 -18.73
C GLY A 141 -10.93 -3.23 -18.39
N LEU A 142 -11.16 -2.22 -19.22
CA LEU A 142 -10.66 -0.86 -19.01
C LEU A 142 -11.36 -0.15 -17.83
N ALA A 143 -12.68 -0.30 -17.69
CA ALA A 143 -13.45 0.27 -16.59
C ALA A 143 -12.96 -0.21 -15.21
N ILE A 144 -12.33 -1.39 -15.16
CA ILE A 144 -11.70 -1.94 -13.96
C ILE A 144 -10.26 -1.44 -13.80
N ALA A 145 -9.49 -1.40 -14.88
CA ALA A 145 -8.08 -1.02 -14.83
C ALA A 145 -7.87 0.45 -14.46
N VAL A 146 -8.68 1.37 -15.01
CA VAL A 146 -8.52 2.82 -14.81
C VAL A 146 -8.58 3.23 -13.33
N PRO A 147 -9.59 2.83 -12.53
CA PRO A 147 -9.61 3.13 -11.10
C PRO A 147 -8.43 2.51 -10.34
N CYS A 148 -7.96 1.34 -10.77
CA CYS A 148 -6.84 0.65 -10.13
C CYS A 148 -5.53 1.42 -10.32
N VAL A 149 -5.30 2.00 -11.50
CA VAL A 149 -4.14 2.88 -11.78
C VAL A 149 -4.16 4.12 -10.89
N ILE A 150 -5.32 4.76 -10.74
CA ILE A 150 -5.48 5.94 -9.88
C ILE A 150 -5.18 5.57 -8.42
N ALA A 151 -5.74 4.45 -7.95
CA ALA A 151 -5.51 3.95 -6.60
C ALA A 151 -4.03 3.61 -6.36
N HIS A 152 -3.35 2.99 -7.32
CA HIS A 152 -1.92 2.67 -7.26
C HIS A 152 -1.08 3.91 -6.96
N GLY A 153 -1.24 4.96 -7.76
CA GLY A 153 -0.50 6.21 -7.60
C GLY A 153 -0.78 6.89 -6.26
N TYR A 154 -2.04 6.86 -5.80
CA TYR A 154 -2.40 7.40 -4.49
C TYR A 154 -1.71 6.68 -3.33
N PHE A 155 -1.70 5.34 -3.33
CA PHE A 155 -1.13 4.57 -2.23
C PHE A 155 0.40 4.58 -2.21
N ILE A 156 1.07 4.53 -3.37
CA ILE A 156 2.53 4.66 -3.43
C ILE A 156 2.97 5.98 -2.80
N ARG A 157 2.38 7.11 -3.22
CA ARG A 157 2.74 8.42 -2.69
C ARG A 157 2.50 8.52 -1.18
N ARG A 158 1.47 7.85 -0.67
CA ARG A 158 1.19 7.77 0.78
C ARG A 158 2.26 6.99 1.52
N ILE A 159 2.65 5.82 1.01
CA ILE A 159 3.70 4.98 1.62
C ILE A 159 5.03 5.74 1.67
N GLU A 160 5.43 6.38 0.58
CA GLU A 160 6.66 7.19 0.52
C GLU A 160 6.67 8.32 1.56
N MET A 161 5.55 9.05 1.70
CA MET A 161 5.42 10.09 2.73
C MET A 161 5.52 9.53 4.15
N TYR A 162 5.00 8.32 4.41
CA TYR A 162 5.12 7.70 5.73
C TYR A 162 6.52 7.20 6.02
N THR A 163 7.18 6.57 5.04
CA THR A 163 8.56 6.11 5.18
C THR A 163 9.49 7.28 5.50
N ALA A 164 9.39 8.40 4.78
CA ALA A 164 10.20 9.60 5.04
C ALA A 164 9.95 10.18 6.45
N ARG A 165 8.70 10.17 6.93
CA ARG A 165 8.36 10.61 8.29
C ARG A 165 8.94 9.67 9.35
N LEU A 166 8.85 8.36 9.14
CA LEU A 166 9.43 7.36 10.05
C LEU A 166 10.94 7.51 10.16
N GLU A 167 11.64 7.68 9.05
CA GLU A 167 13.09 7.90 9.02
C GLU A 167 13.48 9.14 9.85
N THR A 168 12.76 10.25 9.69
CA THR A 168 13.01 11.49 10.45
C THR A 168 12.82 11.27 11.95
N LEU A 169 11.69 10.66 12.36
CA LEU A 169 11.40 10.40 13.78
C LEU A 169 12.42 9.44 14.42
N LEU A 170 12.86 8.42 13.67
CA LEU A 170 13.84 7.47 14.15
C LEU A 170 15.23 8.08 14.29
N ALA A 171 15.60 9.00 13.40
CA ALA A 171 16.83 9.77 13.52
C ALA A 171 16.84 10.63 14.80
N ASP A 172 15.73 11.30 15.09
CA ASP A 172 15.55 12.10 16.32
C ASP A 172 15.64 11.23 17.58
N LEU A 173 14.95 10.09 17.60
CA LEU A 173 15.01 9.14 18.73
C LEU A 173 16.41 8.56 18.95
N THR A 174 17.15 8.28 17.86
CA THR A 174 18.52 7.80 17.93
C THR A 174 19.43 8.86 18.55
N ALA A 175 19.28 10.13 18.18
CA ALA A 175 20.05 11.24 18.74
C ALA A 175 19.78 11.44 20.25
N VAL A 176 18.55 11.21 20.72
CA VAL A 176 18.22 11.26 22.15
C VAL A 176 18.84 10.09 22.91
N CYS A 177 18.83 8.88 22.34
CA CYS A 177 19.41 7.69 22.96
C CYS A 177 20.94 7.70 23.01
N GLU A 178 21.58 8.51 22.18
CA GLU A 178 23.03 8.74 22.17
C GLU A 178 23.49 9.64 23.34
N LYS A 179 22.63 10.53 23.88
CA LYS A 179 23.03 11.40 24.99
C LYS A 179 23.40 10.56 26.22
N PRO A 180 24.66 10.62 26.70
CA PRO A 180 25.05 9.98 27.94
C PRO A 180 24.22 10.61 29.06
N ASN A 181 23.73 9.78 29.97
CA ASN A 181 23.18 10.26 31.24
C ASN A 181 24.20 11.20 31.88
N PRO A 182 23.92 12.51 32.09
CA PRO A 182 24.88 13.42 32.73
C PRO A 182 25.16 13.07 34.20
N ASN A 183 24.43 12.10 34.77
CA ASN A 183 24.47 11.71 36.19
C ASN A 183 24.61 10.19 36.42
N ALA A 184 25.41 9.47 35.61
CA ALA A 184 25.84 8.10 35.93
C ALA A 184 27.36 8.04 36.10
#